data_AF-A0A2S2NM87-F1
#
_entry.id   AF-A0A2S2NM87-F1
#
_cell.length_a   1.000
_cell.length_b   1.000
_cell.length_c   1.000
_cell.angle_alpha   90.00
_cell.angle_beta   90.00
_cell.angle_gamma   90.00
#
_symmetry.space_group_name_H-M   'P 1'
#
loop_
_entity.id
_entity.type
_entity.pdbx_description
1 polymer ?
#
loop_
_entity_poly.entity_id
_entity_poly.type
_entity_poly.pdbx_seq_one_letter_code
_entity_poly.pdbx_strand_id
1 'polypeptide(L)'
;MSTILPSASKTVLIGRPEYQSLLDGVRLISLGLTRKEDTAAVGLKNLDVDKNYLLGMHCTTCQIAFELSEEHKAHYKSDWHRYNLKQKIRNRQTIDEPKFLALENKANDSSSSCESDNEINA
;
A
#
# COMPACT_ATOMS: atom_id res chain seq x y z
N MET A 1 57.71 0.12 -8.05
CA MET A 1 56.49 -0.27 -7.30
C MET A 1 55.88 1.01 -6.74
N SER A 2 54.87 1.56 -7.41
CA SER A 2 54.27 2.85 -7.02
C SER A 2 53.02 2.58 -6.20
N THR A 3 53.13 2.72 -4.88
CA THR A 3 51.97 2.67 -3.97
C THR A 3 51.17 3.96 -4.11
N ILE A 4 50.00 3.86 -4.75
CA ILE A 4 49.01 4.93 -4.81
C ILE A 4 48.33 4.97 -3.43
N LEU A 5 48.68 5.97 -2.62
CA LEU A 5 47.99 6.25 -1.36
C LEU A 5 46.58 6.78 -1.69
N PRO A 6 45.50 6.20 -1.14
CA PRO A 6 44.16 6.69 -1.43
C PRO A 6 44.00 8.11 -0.88
N SER A 7 43.72 9.06 -1.78
CA SER A 7 43.45 10.47 -1.43
C SER A 7 42.31 10.52 -0.43
N ALA A 8 42.58 11.04 0.78
CA ALA A 8 41.60 11.12 1.86
C ALA A 8 40.34 11.82 1.36
N SER A 9 39.21 11.12 1.39
CA SER A 9 37.89 11.68 1.11
C SER A 9 37.58 12.75 2.17
N LYS A 10 37.73 14.03 1.79
CA LYS A 10 37.35 15.16 2.64
C LYS A 10 35.84 15.34 2.59
N THR A 11 35.16 15.03 3.67
CA THR A 11 33.74 15.39 3.85
C THR A 11 33.66 16.87 4.24
N VAL A 12 32.86 17.64 3.50
CA VAL A 12 32.66 19.07 3.73
C VAL A 12 31.17 19.34 3.88
N LEU A 13 30.81 20.17 4.85
CA LEU A 13 29.43 20.59 5.10
C LEU A 13 28.99 21.59 4.03
N ILE A 14 27.94 21.24 3.29
CA ILE A 14 27.32 22.10 2.29
C ILE A 14 26.61 23.25 3.03
N GLY A 15 26.93 24.50 2.69
CA GLY A 15 26.37 25.71 3.31
C GLY A 15 27.40 26.69 3.90
N ARG A 16 28.70 26.39 3.79
CA ARG A 16 29.76 27.37 4.12
C ARG A 16 29.99 28.35 2.97
N PRO A 17 30.21 29.65 3.26
CA PRO A 17 30.37 30.68 2.23
C PRO A 17 31.59 30.45 1.34
N GLU A 18 32.65 29.82 1.86
CA GLU A 18 33.86 29.50 1.10
C GLU A 18 33.66 28.51 -0.07
N TYR A 19 32.52 27.81 -0.11
CA TYR A 19 32.19 26.84 -1.17
C TYR A 19 30.96 27.22 -1.99
N GLN A 20 30.41 28.43 -1.80
CA GLN A 20 29.19 28.87 -2.47
C GLN A 20 29.35 28.97 -3.99
N SER A 21 30.55 29.35 -4.46
CA SER A 21 30.86 29.41 -5.90
C SER A 21 30.81 28.05 -6.59
N LEU A 22 30.97 26.95 -5.84
CA LEU A 22 30.83 25.59 -6.37
C LEU A 22 29.37 25.15 -6.48
N LEU A 23 28.46 25.85 -5.79
CA LEU A 23 27.02 25.62 -5.84
C LEU A 23 26.34 26.49 -6.91
N ASP A 24 27.11 27.33 -7.61
CA ASP A 24 26.59 28.15 -8.70
C ASP A 24 26.16 27.25 -9.87
N GLY A 25 24.90 27.38 -10.28
CA GLY A 25 24.28 26.49 -11.28
C GLY A 25 23.76 25.15 -10.74
N VAL A 26 24.01 24.80 -9.48
CA VAL A 26 23.40 23.61 -8.84
C VAL A 26 21.96 23.93 -8.47
N ARG A 27 21.02 23.44 -9.29
CA ARG A 27 19.58 23.55 -8.99
C ARG A 27 19.12 22.28 -8.31
N LEU A 28 18.38 22.42 -7.21
CA LEU A 28 17.64 21.29 -6.64
C LEU A 28 16.64 20.82 -7.70
N ILE A 29 16.84 19.63 -8.24
CA ILE A 29 15.82 18.96 -9.05
C ILE A 29 14.96 18.19 -8.06
N SER A 30 13.71 18.60 -7.89
CA SER A 30 12.74 17.93 -7.02
C SER A 30 12.35 16.56 -7.59
N LEU A 31 13.27 15.60 -7.56
CA LEU A 31 12.97 14.21 -7.82
C LEU A 31 12.37 13.61 -6.54
N GLY A 32 11.06 13.83 -6.35
CA GLY A 32 10.27 13.10 -5.35
C GLY A 32 10.16 13.73 -3.96
N LEU A 33 9.98 15.04 -3.85
CA LEU A 33 9.32 15.63 -2.67
C LEU A 33 7.89 16.00 -3.03
N THR A 34 6.96 15.57 -2.19
CA THR A 34 5.52 15.80 -2.24
C THR A 34 5.19 17.24 -2.66
N ARG A 35 4.32 17.33 -3.68
CA ARG A 35 3.58 18.50 -4.17
C ARG A 35 3.83 19.79 -3.36
N LYS A 36 4.57 20.73 -3.96
CA LYS A 36 4.53 22.13 -3.54
C LYS A 36 3.16 22.67 -3.94
N GLU A 37 2.31 22.91 -2.96
CA GLU A 37 1.11 23.72 -3.15
C GLU A 37 1.51 25.19 -3.00
N ASP A 38 1.31 25.95 -4.07
CA ASP A 38 1.56 27.38 -4.11
C ASP A 38 0.65 28.05 -3.08
N THR A 39 1.26 28.76 -2.13
CA THR A 39 0.56 29.56 -1.12
C THR A 39 -0.11 30.77 -1.77
N ALA A 40 -1.24 30.54 -2.42
CA ALA A 40 -2.38 31.44 -2.31
C ALA A 40 -3.22 30.93 -1.14
N ALA A 41 -3.68 31.84 -0.27
CA ALA A 41 -4.40 31.56 0.97
C ALA A 41 -5.70 30.73 0.76
N VAL A 42 -5.56 29.43 0.48
CA VAL A 42 -6.61 28.44 0.64
C VAL A 42 -6.52 28.04 2.10
N GLY A 43 -7.46 28.55 2.89
CA GLY A 43 -7.61 28.15 4.28
C GLY A 43 -7.55 26.63 4.35
N LEU A 44 -6.59 26.13 5.12
CA LEU A 44 -6.45 24.73 5.45
C LEU A 44 -7.69 24.35 6.27
N LYS A 45 -8.82 24.13 5.58
CA LYS A 45 -9.97 23.46 6.15
C LYS A 45 -9.42 22.10 6.56
N ASN A 46 -9.52 21.79 7.85
CA ASN A 46 -9.26 20.49 8.44
C ASN A 46 -9.49 19.40 7.39
N LEU A 47 -8.39 18.88 6.82
CA LEU A 47 -8.47 17.58 6.21
C LEU A 47 -8.66 16.68 7.41
N ASP A 48 -9.90 16.26 7.63
CA ASP A 48 -10.21 15.05 8.39
C ASP A 48 -9.50 13.90 7.64
N VAL A 49 -8.17 13.86 7.76
CA VAL A 49 -7.37 12.72 7.36
C VAL A 49 -7.78 11.69 8.39
N ASP A 50 -8.72 10.83 7.99
CA ASP A 50 -9.20 9.69 8.74
C ASP A 50 -8.02 9.11 9.53
N LYS A 51 -8.08 9.24 10.87
CA LYS A 51 -6.98 8.87 11.78
C LYS A 51 -6.45 7.46 11.49
N ASN A 52 -7.33 6.60 10.95
CA ASN A 52 -7.06 5.24 10.52
C ASN A 52 -6.02 5.14 9.38
N TYR A 53 -5.92 6.12 8.48
CA TYR A 53 -4.89 6.17 7.43
C TYR A 53 -3.52 6.61 7.97
N LEU A 54 -3.48 7.40 9.04
CA LEU A 54 -2.23 7.80 9.70
C LEU A 54 -1.70 6.73 10.65
N LEU A 55 -2.58 5.93 11.26
CA LEU A 55 -2.24 4.82 12.15
C LEU A 55 -1.92 3.51 11.40
N GLY A 56 -1.95 3.50 10.06
CA GLY A 56 -1.70 2.30 9.26
C GLY A 56 -2.76 1.21 9.44
N MET A 57 -3.97 1.59 9.90
CA MET A 57 -5.10 0.70 10.10
C MET A 57 -5.96 0.65 8.84
N HIS A 58 -5.30 0.42 7.70
CA HIS A 58 -5.97 0.37 6.41
C HIS A 58 -5.34 -0.71 5.52
N CYS A 59 -6.16 -1.33 4.68
CA CYS A 59 -5.71 -2.30 3.70
C CYS A 59 -5.68 -1.66 2.32
N THR A 60 -4.49 -1.51 1.72
CA THR A 60 -4.33 -0.94 0.37
C THR A 60 -4.83 -1.86 -0.74
N THR A 61 -4.92 -3.16 -0.51
CA THR A 61 -5.47 -4.11 -1.49
C THR A 61 -6.99 -4.07 -1.51
N CYS A 62 -7.63 -3.94 -0.36
CA CYS A 62 -9.09 -3.91 -0.26
C CYS A 62 -9.68 -2.49 -0.20
N GLN A 63 -8.83 -1.46 -0.08
CA GLN A 63 -9.20 -0.05 -0.02
C GLN A 63 -10.20 0.26 1.12
N ILE A 64 -9.99 -0.37 2.27
CA ILE A 64 -10.81 -0.16 3.46
C ILE A 64 -9.93 0.28 4.64
N ALA A 65 -10.51 1.10 5.52
CA ALA A 65 -9.92 1.57 6.76
C ALA A 65 -10.69 0.97 7.94
N PHE A 66 -9.97 0.66 9.01
CA PHE A 66 -10.50 0.02 10.22
C PHE A 66 -10.39 0.97 11.39
N GLU A 67 -11.34 0.91 12.31
CA GLU A 67 -11.30 1.67 13.56
C GLU A 67 -10.53 0.93 14.66
N LEU A 68 -10.53 -0.41 14.63
CA LEU A 68 -9.89 -1.26 15.63
C LEU A 68 -8.76 -2.12 15.02
N SER A 69 -7.68 -2.30 15.80
CA SER A 69 -6.56 -3.15 15.37
C SER A 69 -6.97 -4.63 15.26
N GLU A 70 -7.94 -5.07 16.05
CA GLU A 70 -8.45 -6.45 16.02
C GLU A 70 -9.16 -6.74 14.71
N GLU A 71 -10.01 -5.82 14.26
CA GLU A 71 -10.70 -5.90 12.97
C GLU A 71 -9.71 -5.89 11.81
N HIS A 72 -8.69 -5.02 11.87
CA HIS A 72 -7.62 -4.99 10.87
C HIS A 72 -6.90 -6.35 10.79
N LYS A 73 -6.56 -6.96 11.93
CA LYS A 73 -5.95 -8.30 11.97
C LYS A 73 -6.89 -9.40 11.50
N ALA A 74 -8.17 -9.32 11.83
CA ALA A 74 -9.19 -10.28 11.40
C ALA A 74 -9.39 -10.22 9.88
N HIS A 75 -9.43 -9.02 9.30
CA HIS A 75 -9.50 -8.82 7.86
C HIS A 75 -8.33 -9.48 7.12
N TYR A 76 -7.09 -9.31 7.59
CA TYR A 76 -5.93 -9.96 6.96
C TYR A 76 -6.01 -11.50 6.96
N LYS A 77 -6.79 -12.09 7.87
CA LYS A 77 -7.05 -13.52 7.95
C LYS A 77 -8.28 -13.97 7.17
N SER A 78 -9.11 -13.04 6.69
CA SER A 78 -10.36 -13.38 5.99
C SER A 78 -10.11 -13.89 4.57
N ASP A 79 -11.01 -14.75 4.08
CA ASP A 79 -10.92 -15.29 2.72
C ASP A 79 -11.19 -14.22 1.66
N TRP A 80 -11.95 -13.17 2.00
CA TRP A 80 -12.13 -12.00 1.15
C TRP A 80 -10.81 -11.28 0.86
N HIS A 81 -9.96 -11.05 1.87
CA HIS A 81 -8.64 -10.43 1.67
C HIS A 81 -7.77 -11.29 0.76
N ARG A 82 -7.74 -12.61 1.00
CA ARG A 82 -6.96 -13.57 0.21
C ARG A 82 -7.43 -13.63 -1.24
N TYR A 83 -8.75 -13.58 -1.46
CA TYR A 83 -9.35 -13.50 -2.79
C TYR A 83 -8.92 -12.24 -3.52
N ASN A 84 -9.05 -11.07 -2.88
CA ASN A 84 -8.65 -9.80 -3.45
C ASN A 84 -7.15 -9.72 -3.74
N LEU A 85 -6.32 -10.29 -2.86
CA LEU A 85 -4.88 -10.42 -3.09
C LEU A 85 -4.58 -11.26 -4.34
N LYS A 86 -5.24 -12.42 -4.48
CA LYS A 86 -5.11 -13.29 -5.66
C LYS A 86 -5.57 -12.60 -6.94
N GLN A 87 -6.64 -11.80 -6.89
CA GLN A 87 -7.12 -11.02 -8.02
C GLN A 87 -6.12 -9.92 -8.41
N LYS A 88 -5.55 -9.22 -7.44
CA LYS A 88 -4.52 -8.20 -7.66
C LYS A 88 -3.27 -8.78 -8.31
N ILE A 89 -2.80 -9.94 -7.85
CA ILE A 89 -1.66 -10.67 -8.47
C ILE A 89 -1.95 -11.02 -9.93
N ARG A 90 -3.22 -11.28 -10.27
CA ARG A 90 -3.68 -11.57 -11.64
C ARG A 90 -4.02 -10.31 -12.45
N ASN A 91 -3.67 -9.11 -11.94
CA ASN A 91 -4.01 -7.81 -12.52
C ASN A 91 -5.52 -7.61 -12.76
N ARG A 92 -6.36 -8.23 -11.93
CA ARG A 92 -7.82 -8.07 -11.96
C ARG A 92 -8.28 -7.08 -10.90
N GLN A 93 -9.45 -6.49 -11.13
CA GLN A 93 -10.07 -5.61 -10.15
C GLN A 93 -10.44 -6.41 -8.89
N THR A 94 -10.14 -5.80 -7.75
CA THR A 94 -10.57 -6.24 -6.43
C THR A 94 -12.07 -6.01 -6.29
N ILE A 95 -12.74 -6.82 -5.49
CA ILE A 95 -14.19 -6.73 -5.28
C ILE A 95 -14.49 -6.34 -3.84
N ASP A 96 -15.62 -5.67 -3.64
CA ASP A 96 -16.14 -5.34 -2.31
C ASP A 96 -16.63 -6.59 -1.56
N GLU A 97 -16.64 -6.50 -0.24
CA GLU A 97 -17.10 -7.57 0.66
C GLU A 97 -18.51 -8.11 0.34
N PRO A 98 -19.56 -7.29 0.14
CA PRO A 98 -20.90 -7.81 -0.17
C PRO A 98 -20.93 -8.58 -1.49
N LYS A 99 -20.08 -8.19 -2.45
CA LYS A 99 -19.97 -8.87 -3.74
C LYS A 99 -19.22 -10.19 -3.61
N PHE A 100 -18.24 -10.27 -2.71
CA PHE A 100 -17.56 -11.52 -2.38
C PHE A 100 -18.52 -12.53 -1.74
N LEU A 101 -19.31 -12.11 -0.76
CA LEU A 101 -20.31 -12.97 -0.11
C LEU A 101 -21.34 -13.52 -1.11
N ALA A 102 -21.79 -12.70 -2.06
CA ALA A 102 -22.69 -13.14 -3.12
C ALA A 102 -22.06 -14.20 -4.06
N LEU A 103 -20.74 -14.12 -4.30
CA LEU A 103 -20.02 -15.13 -5.08
C LEU A 103 -19.81 -16.43 -4.31
N GLU A 104 -19.53 -16.33 -3.01
CA GLU A 104 -19.36 -17.49 -2.12
C GLU A 104 -20.66 -18.28 -1.98
N ASN A 105 -21.79 -17.59 -1.80
CA ASN A 105 -23.12 -18.20 -1.80
C ASN A 105 -23.52 -18.79 -3.16
N LYS A 106 -22.96 -18.29 -4.27
CA LYS A 106 -23.21 -18.92 -5.58
C LYS A 106 -22.35 -20.18 -5.77
N ALA A 107 -21.16 -20.20 -5.18
CA ALA A 107 -20.23 -21.33 -5.30
C ALA A 107 -20.65 -22.51 -4.41
N ASN A 108 -21.17 -22.26 -3.21
CA ASN A 108 -21.61 -23.31 -2.29
C ASN A 108 -22.89 -24.04 -2.77
N ASP A 109 -23.80 -23.34 -3.43
CA ASP A 109 -25.03 -23.93 -4.03
C ASP A 109 -24.71 -24.94 -5.14
N SER A 110 -23.51 -24.88 -5.73
CA SER A 110 -23.06 -25.84 -6.76
C SER A 110 -22.35 -27.08 -6.19
N SER A 111 -22.18 -27.17 -4.85
CA SER A 111 -21.54 -28.31 -4.17
C SER A 111 -22.54 -29.17 -3.39
N SER A 112 -23.80 -29.21 -3.82
CA SER A 112 -24.74 -30.26 -3.42
C SER A 112 -24.34 -31.57 -4.12
N SER A 113 -23.43 -32.30 -3.49
CA SER A 113 -23.10 -33.68 -3.84
C SER A 113 -24.32 -34.53 -3.48
N CYS A 114 -25.08 -34.92 -4.49
CA CYS A 114 -26.13 -35.93 -4.35
C CYS A 114 -25.45 -37.28 -4.11
N GLU A 115 -25.33 -37.65 -2.84
CA GLU A 115 -25.03 -39.03 -2.45
C GLU A 115 -26.30 -39.85 -2.74
N SER A 116 -26.42 -40.35 -3.98
CA SER A 116 -27.42 -41.37 -4.30
C SER A 116 -26.89 -42.73 -3.85
N ASP A 117 -27.22 -43.10 -2.62
CA ASP A 117 -27.04 -44.46 -2.11
C ASP A 117 -27.97 -45.41 -2.86
N ASN A 118 -27.45 -46.03 -3.91
CA ASN A 118 -28.14 -47.08 -4.65
C ASN A 118 -27.82 -48.43 -4.01
N GLU A 119 -28.58 -48.80 -2.98
CA GLU A 119 -28.56 -50.13 -2.35
C GLU A 119 -29.05 -51.18 -3.37
N ILE A 120 -28.10 -51.87 -4.02
CA ILE A 120 -28.38 -53.10 -4.77
C ILE A 120 -28.21 -54.27 -3.81
N ASN A 121 -29.32 -54.72 -3.22
CA ASN A 121 -29.38 -56.03 -2.57
C ASN A 121 -30.73 -56.70 -2.87
N ALA A 122 -30.76 -57.51 -3.95
CA ALA A 122 -31.62 -58.68 -4.13
C ALA A 122 -31.19 -59.44 -5.40
#